data_AF-A0A2M6ZYR5-F1
#
_entry.id   AF-A0A2M6ZYR5-F1
#
_cell.length_a   1.000
_cell.length_b   1.000
_cell.length_c   1.000
_cell.angle_alpha   90.00
_cell.angle_beta   90.00
_cell.angle_gamma   90.00
#
_symmetry.space_group_name_H-M   'P 1'
#
loop_
_entity.id
_entity.type
_entity.pdbx_description
1 polymer ?
#
loop_
_entity_poly.entity_id
_entity_poly.type
_entity_poly.pdbx_seq_one_letter_code
_entity_poly.pdbx_strand_id
1 'polypeptide(L)' 'MKKEFTEVVVFITTGSEEEARNIADHLLSRRKAACVNIMPKIESHFWWQEKLDSARESLLIVKTKASL' A
#
# COMPACT_ATOMS: atom_id res chain seq x y z
N MET A 1 25.25 -12.93 14.31
CA MET A 1 23.78 -12.97 14.39
C MET A 1 23.21 -12.03 13.34
N LYS A 2 22.50 -12.54 12.32
CA LYS A 2 21.72 -11.68 11.43
C LYS A 2 20.50 -11.20 12.24
N LYS A 3 20.30 -9.88 12.35
CA LYS A 3 19.04 -9.34 12.87
C LYS A 3 17.95 -9.67 11.84
N GLU A 4 16.99 -10.50 12.23
CA GLU A 4 15.74 -10.61 11.49
C GLU A 4 14.91 -9.37 11.81
N PHE A 5 14.60 -8.59 10.78
CA PHE A 5 13.69 -7.46 10.93
C PHE A 5 12.26 -8.01 11.01
N THR A 6 11.63 -7.82 12.16
CA THR A 6 10.27 -8.29 12.42
C THR A 6 9.22 -7.34 11.87
N GLU A 7 9.56 -6.06 11.68
CA GLU A 7 8.71 -5.00 11.17
C GLU A 7 9.01 -4.70 9.70
N VAL A 8 7.95 -4.49 8.93
CA VAL A 8 8.02 -4.15 7.51
C VAL A 8 7.10 -2.99 7.18
N VAL A 9 7.46 -2.26 6.12
CA VAL A 9 6.60 -1.28 5.47
C VAL A 9 6.17 -1.84 4.12
N VAL A 10 4.87 -1.96 3.91
CA VAL A 10 4.28 -2.44 2.65
C VAL A 10 3.64 -1.27 1.93
N PHE A 11 3.97 -1.12 0.66
CA PHE A 11 3.37 -0.14 -0.24
C PHE A 11 2.29 -0.82 -1.07
N ILE A 12 1.08 -0.26 -1.09
CA ILE A 12 -0.05 -0.78 -1.88
C ILE A 12 -0.61 0.37 -2.70
N THR A 13 -0.72 0.20 -4.02
CA THR A 13 -1.44 1.14 -4.89
C THR A 13 -2.88 0.67 -5.09
N THR A 14 -3.80 1.62 -5.24
CA THR A 14 -5.24 1.39 -5.39
C THR A 14 -5.82 2.32 -6.45
N GLY A 15 -6.88 1.88 -7.12
CA GLY A 15 -7.48 2.63 -8.23
C GLY A 15 -8.27 3.86 -7.79
N SER A 16 -8.64 3.97 -6.51
CA SER A 16 -9.35 5.11 -5.97
C SER A 16 -9.04 5.38 -4.49
N GLU A 17 -9.33 6.61 -4.04
CA GLU A 17 -9.22 6.96 -2.61
C GLU A 17 -10.23 6.19 -1.74
N GLU A 18 -11.42 5.89 -2.27
CA GLU A 18 -12.44 5.10 -1.57
C GLU A 18 -11.96 3.66 -1.34
N GLU A 19 -11.40 3.02 -2.37
CA GLU A 19 -10.77 1.70 -2.26
C GLU A 19 -9.63 1.71 -1.24
N ALA A 20 -8.78 2.73 -1.26
CA ALA A 20 -7.71 2.88 -0.27
C ALA A 20 -8.22 2.93 1.17
N ARG A 21 -9.28 3.70 1.42
CA ARG A 21 -9.92 3.81 2.75
C ARG A 21 -10.53 2.48 3.17
N ASN A 22 -11.27 1.83 2.28
CA ASN A 22 -11.87 0.53 2.54
C ASN A 22 -10.80 -0.52 2.91
N ILE A 23 -9.69 -0.57 2.18
CA ILE A 23 -8.58 -1.50 2.49
C ILE A 23 -7.92 -1.15 3.83
N ALA A 24 -7.65 0.13 4.10
CA ALA A 24 -7.07 0.57 5.36
C ALA A 24 -7.94 0.14 6.57
N ASP A 25 -9.25 0.33 6.48
CA ASP A 25 -10.21 -0.05 7.53
C ASP A 25 -10.24 -1.56 7.77
N HIS A 26 -10.17 -2.36 6.69
CA HIS A 26 -10.11 -3.82 6.80
C HIS A 26 -8.80 -4.31 7.43
N LEU A 27 -7.66 -3.71 7.06
CA LEU A 27 -6.35 -4.07 7.64
C LEU A 27 -6.30 -3.75 9.14
N LEU A 28 -6.81 -2.59 9.54
CA LEU A 28 -6.79 -2.15 10.94
C LEU A 28 -7.79 -2.93 11.80
N SER A 29 -9.04 -3.09 11.34
CA SER A 29 -10.08 -3.82 12.08
C SER A 29 -9.71 -5.27 12.36
N ARG A 30 -8.95 -5.91 11.45
CA ARG A 30 -8.46 -7.29 11.60
C ARG A 30 -7.08 -7.39 12.25
N ARG A 31 -6.51 -6.27 12.73
CA ARG A 31 -5.17 -6.19 13.34
C ARG A 31 -4.07 -6.76 12.44
N LYS A 32 -4.21 -6.60 11.12
CA LYS A 32 -3.22 -7.01 10.10
C LYS A 32 -2.22 -5.91 9.78
N ALA A 33 -2.48 -4.69 10.22
CA ALA A 33 -1.51 -3.61 10.26
C ALA A 33 -1.63 -2.86 11.58
N ALA A 34 -0.53 -2.25 12.03
CA ALA A 34 -0.56 -1.34 13.17
C ALA A 34 -0.98 0.07 12.75
N CYS A 35 -0.61 0.49 11.53
CA CYS A 35 -0.91 1.82 11.00
C CYS A 35 -0.91 1.79 9.46
N VAL A 36 -1.75 2.62 8.86
CA VAL A 36 -1.81 2.85 7.41
C VAL A 36 -1.86 4.36 7.18
N ASN A 37 -0.94 4.90 6.36
CA ASN A 37 -1.07 6.26 5.82
C ASN A 37 -1.62 6.15 4.40
N ILE A 38 -2.55 7.02 4.04
CA ILE A 38 -3.08 7.13 2.67
C ILE A 38 -2.58 8.42 2.05
N MET A 39 -1.91 8.31 0.91
CA MET A 39 -1.51 9.44 0.06
C MET A 39 -2.38 9.42 -1.20
N PRO A 40 -3.44 10.26 -1.25
CA PRO A 40 -4.36 10.26 -2.37
C PRO A 40 -3.77 11.01 -3.57
N LYS A 41 -4.34 10.76 -4.76
CA LYS A 41 -4.08 11.51 -6.00
C LYS A 41 -2.61 11.47 -6.45
N ILE A 42 -2.00 10.29 -6.38
CA ILE A 42 -0.68 10.05 -6.97
C ILE A 42 -0.82 9.67 -8.45
N GLU A 43 0.29 9.71 -9.18
CA GLU A 43 0.36 9.20 -10.55
C GLU A 43 1.41 8.09 -10.62
N SER A 44 1.02 6.95 -11.16
CA SER A 44 1.90 5.83 -11.46
C SER A 44 2.24 5.86 -12.95
N HIS A 45 3.53 5.82 -13.28
CA HIS A 45 4.04 5.76 -14.67
C HIS A 45 4.68 4.39 -14.88
N PHE A 46 4.27 3.67 -15.91
CA PHE A 46 4.69 2.27 -16.11
C PHE A 46 4.68 1.86 -17.59
N TRP A 47 5.28 0.70 -17.88
CA TRP A 47 5.20 0.07 -19.20
C TRP A 47 4.03 -0.91 -19.24
N TRP A 48 3.16 -0.76 -20.24
CA TRP A 48 2.07 -1.68 -20.50
C TRP A 48 1.94 -1.89 -22.01
N GLN A 49 1.89 -3.16 -22.45
CA GLN A 49 1.82 -3.52 -23.88
C GLN A 49 2.86 -2.77 -24.74
N GLU A 50 4.12 -2.76 -24.28
CA GLU A 50 5.25 -2.09 -24.98
C GLU A 50 5.10 -0.58 -25.15
N LYS A 51 4.21 0.06 -24.38
CA LYS A 51 4.01 1.51 -24.37
C LYS A 51 4.15 2.08 -22.96
N LEU A 52 4.68 3.30 -22.87
CA LEU A 52 4.61 4.10 -21.64
C LEU A 52 3.15 4.54 -21.41
N ASP A 53 2.64 4.24 -20.22
CA ASP A 53 1.30 4.60 -19.78
C ASP A 53 1.34 5.18 -18.36
N SER A 54 0.25 5.83 -17.94
CA SER A 54 0.10 6.32 -16.59
C SER A 54 -1.32 6.13 -16.04
N ALA A 55 -1.42 6.02 -14.71
CA ALA A 55 -2.68 5.89 -14.00
C ALA A 55 -2.72 6.81 -12.77
N ARG A 56 -3.89 7.37 -12.49
CA ARG A 56 -4.17 8.07 -11.23
C ARG A 56 -4.52 7.04 -10.17
N GLU A 57 -3.84 7.09 -9.04
CA GLU A 57 -3.96 6.09 -7.98
C GLU A 57 -3.94 6.75 -6.59
N SER A 58 -4.14 5.94 -5.56
CA SER A 58 -3.81 6.28 -4.17
C SER A 58 -2.80 5.28 -3.62
N LEU A 59 -1.81 5.77 -2.86
CA LEU A 59 -0.77 4.96 -2.23
C LEU A 59 -1.07 4.76 -0.75
N LEU A 60 -1.10 3.51 -0.31
CA LEU A 60 -1.11 3.13 1.10
C LEU A 60 0.32 2.81 1.54
N ILE A 61 0.72 3.35 2.70
CA ILE A 61 1.97 3.04 3.38
C ILE A 61 1.62 2.31 4.68
N VAL A 62 1.66 0.98 4.62
CA VAL A 62 1.21 0.07 5.68
C VAL A 62 2.39 -0.34 6.55
N LYS A 63 2.27 -0.22 7.88
CA LYS A 63 3.31 -0.65 8.83
C LYS A 63 2.81 -1.88 9.58
N THR A 64 3.52 -2.99 9.44
CA THR A 64 3.10 -4.28 10.00
C THR A 64 4.29 -5.15 10.36
N LYS A 65 4.01 -6.37 10.82
CA LYS A 65 5.02 -7.41 11.06
C LYS A 65 5.10 -8.33 9.85
N ALA A 66 6.31 -8.78 9.50
CA ALA A 66 6.53 -9.68 8.36
C ALA A 66 5.80 -11.04 8.49
N SER A 67 5.44 -11.43 9.71
CA SER A 67 4.78 -12.71 10.02
C SER A 67 3.25 -12.68 9.96
N LEU A 68 2.62 -11.52 9.70
CA LEU A 68 1.15 -11.35 9.68
C LEU A 68 0.53 -11.54 8.31
#